data_AF-A0A6J4UVI3-F1
#
_entry.id   AF-A0A6J4UVI3-F1
#
_cell.length_a   1.000
_cell.length_b   1.000
_cell.length_c   1.000
_cell.angle_alpha   90.00
_cell.angle_beta   90.00
_cell.angle_gamma   90.00
#
_symmetry.space_group_name_H-M   'P 1'
#
loop_
_entity.id
_entity.type
_entity.pdbx_description
1 polymer ?
#
loop_
_entity_poly.entity_id
_entity_poly.type
_entity_poly.pdbx_seq_one_letter_code
_entity_poly.pdbx_strand_id
1 'polypeptide(L)'
;MRRGRARDVAGPPSPAAGQAGTREVNDADGTRGRGGQPRSGSRRTGSAPPRFGPMLASLRAARGLNRKQLADGADLDPSTVTRLESGERGTTREVVDRLARALGATQEEHHGLLTAAEILPAEAAILLDEPELARLSAILTDPSLSVLHRRLLLTYIELAVAHANALGYASARHRP
;
A
#
# COMPACT_ATOMS: atom_id res chain seq x y z
N MET A 1 10.09 -68.20 -10.57
CA MET A 1 10.98 -68.10 -11.76
C MET A 1 11.73 -66.77 -11.67
N ARG A 2 13.01 -66.80 -11.27
CA ARG A 2 14.22 -66.43 -12.08
C ARG A 2 14.23 -64.97 -12.54
N ARG A 3 15.21 -64.09 -12.31
CA ARG A 3 16.60 -63.99 -11.77
C ARG A 3 16.81 -62.45 -11.53
N GLY A 4 17.63 -61.86 -10.67
CA GLY A 4 18.94 -62.20 -10.10
C GLY A 4 19.98 -61.12 -10.46
N ARG A 5 20.85 -60.75 -9.49
CA ARG A 5 22.04 -59.84 -9.48
C ARG A 5 21.76 -58.42 -8.94
N ALA A 6 22.21 -57.98 -7.77
CA ALA A 6 23.46 -58.14 -7.01
C ALA A 6 24.71 -57.62 -7.73
N ARG A 7 25.26 -56.51 -7.23
CA ARG A 7 26.70 -56.33 -6.96
C ARG A 7 26.92 -55.20 -5.97
N ASP A 8 27.93 -55.45 -5.16
CA ASP A 8 28.28 -54.84 -3.89
C ASP A 8 29.79 -54.53 -3.95
N VAL A 9 30.25 -53.73 -2.98
CA VAL A 9 31.64 -53.59 -2.48
C VAL A 9 32.62 -52.59 -3.16
N ALA A 10 33.20 -51.75 -2.27
CA ALA A 10 34.59 -51.28 -2.16
C ALA A 10 34.90 -49.80 -2.49
N GLY A 11 35.20 -49.01 -1.44
CA GLY A 11 36.29 -48.02 -1.47
C GLY A 11 37.38 -48.45 -0.46
N PRO A 12 38.33 -47.59 -0.03
CA PRO A 12 39.10 -46.48 -0.67
C PRO A 12 40.63 -46.83 -0.62
N PRO A 13 41.67 -45.94 -0.77
CA PRO A 13 41.97 -44.75 0.07
C PRO A 13 42.65 -43.53 -0.64
N SER A 14 42.79 -42.44 0.15
CA SER A 14 43.64 -41.20 0.06
C SER A 14 45.13 -41.43 -0.32
N PRO A 15 46.08 -40.46 -0.53
CA PRO A 15 46.19 -39.12 0.12
C PRO A 15 46.93 -37.95 -0.64
N ALA A 16 47.03 -36.81 0.07
CA ALA A 16 48.23 -35.97 0.26
C ALA A 16 48.49 -34.66 -0.52
N ALA A 17 48.93 -33.67 0.28
CA ALA A 17 49.78 -32.50 0.00
C ALA A 17 49.16 -31.31 -0.77
N GLY A 18 49.32 -30.05 -0.39
CA GLY A 18 50.11 -29.41 0.68
C GLY A 18 50.45 -27.97 0.28
N GLN A 19 50.86 -27.18 1.29
CA GLN A 19 51.53 -25.86 1.25
C GLN A 19 50.61 -24.64 1.12
N ALA A 20 50.57 -23.64 2.04
CA ALA A 20 51.55 -22.94 2.88
C ALA A 20 52.23 -21.73 2.19
N GLY A 21 52.17 -20.56 2.85
CA GLY A 21 52.90 -19.31 2.55
C GLY A 21 52.18 -18.41 1.54
N THR A 22 52.08 -17.09 1.69
CA THR A 22 52.96 -16.13 2.37
C THR A 22 52.23 -14.83 2.70
N ARG A 23 52.65 -14.21 3.81
CA ARG A 23 52.41 -12.83 4.21
C ARG A 23 52.90 -11.85 3.15
N GLU A 24 52.13 -10.78 2.90
CA GLU A 24 52.70 -9.48 2.55
C GLU A 24 51.99 -8.38 3.35
N VAL A 25 52.82 -7.68 4.11
CA VAL A 25 52.52 -6.50 4.92
C VAL A 25 52.88 -5.32 4.03
N ASN A 26 51.99 -4.35 3.87
CA ASN A 26 52.37 -3.06 3.30
C ASN A 26 51.66 -1.95 4.07
N ASP A 27 52.39 -1.42 5.05
CA ASP A 27 52.19 -0.09 5.60
C ASP A 27 52.76 0.92 4.58
N ALA A 28 51.95 1.89 4.16
CA ALA A 28 52.45 3.16 3.68
C ALA A 28 51.39 4.26 3.92
N ASP A 29 51.78 5.13 4.85
CA ASP A 29 51.22 6.42 5.22
C ASP A 29 51.03 7.38 4.02
N GLY A 30 50.04 8.26 4.11
CA GLY A 30 49.68 9.19 3.04
C GLY A 30 48.45 10.04 3.34
N THR A 31 48.55 10.90 4.34
CA THR A 31 47.59 11.97 4.65
C THR A 31 47.26 12.86 3.45
N ARG A 32 45.96 13.18 3.26
CA ARG A 32 45.44 14.46 2.74
C ARG A 32 43.91 14.54 2.87
N GLY A 33 43.44 15.57 3.57
CA GLY A 33 42.02 15.82 3.84
C GLY A 33 41.24 16.47 2.70
N ARG A 34 39.92 16.30 2.76
CA ARG A 34 38.81 17.14 2.25
C ARG A 34 37.54 16.35 2.57
N GLY A 35 36.69 16.77 3.50
CA GLY A 35 35.83 17.94 3.36
C GLY A 35 34.50 17.49 2.75
N GLY A 36 33.45 17.38 3.57
CA GLY A 36 32.08 17.16 3.07
C GLY A 36 31.20 16.26 3.94
N GLN A 37 30.81 16.72 5.12
CA GLN A 37 29.52 16.35 5.67
C GLN A 37 28.45 17.25 5.03
N PRO A 38 27.48 16.72 4.27
CA PRO A 38 26.17 17.34 4.18
C PRO A 38 25.32 16.75 5.31
N ARG A 39 25.27 17.43 6.45
CA ARG A 39 24.17 18.33 6.82
C ARG A 39 22.81 17.63 6.75
N SER A 40 22.36 17.25 7.94
CA SER A 40 20.95 17.26 8.35
C SER A 40 20.24 18.47 7.73
N GLY A 41 19.54 18.18 6.65
CA GLY A 41 18.52 19.03 6.07
C GLY A 41 17.22 18.30 6.24
N SER A 42 16.69 18.27 7.47
CA SER A 42 15.26 18.06 7.70
C SER A 42 14.50 19.24 7.10
N ARG A 43 14.50 19.32 5.77
CA ARG A 43 13.49 20.02 5.02
C ARG A 43 12.24 19.21 5.27
N ARG A 44 11.24 19.82 5.90
CA ARG A 44 9.85 19.36 5.86
C ARG A 44 9.56 18.97 4.42
N THR A 45 9.59 17.68 4.14
CA THR A 45 9.10 17.16 2.88
C THR A 45 7.62 17.46 2.92
N GLY A 46 7.17 18.38 2.07
CA GLY A 46 5.76 18.42 1.70
C GLY A 46 5.42 16.99 1.33
N SER A 47 4.61 16.36 2.19
CA SER A 47 4.33 14.93 2.09
C SER A 47 3.68 14.72 0.73
N ALA A 48 4.42 14.16 -0.23
CA ALA A 48 3.77 13.48 -1.32
C ALA A 48 2.74 12.53 -0.68
N PRO A 49 1.54 12.38 -1.26
CA PRO A 49 0.55 11.49 -0.69
C PRO A 49 1.20 10.12 -0.46
N PRO A 50 0.95 9.48 0.70
CA PRO A 50 1.53 8.17 0.97
C PRO A 50 1.14 7.26 -0.21
N ARG A 51 2.15 6.70 -0.87
CA ARG A 51 1.91 5.68 -1.90
C ARG A 51 1.15 4.53 -1.23
N PHE A 52 0.25 3.89 -1.98
CA PHE A 52 -0.58 2.77 -1.49
C PHE A 52 0.18 1.76 -0.62
N GLY A 53 1.35 1.30 -1.09
CA GLY A 53 2.16 0.28 -0.41
C GLY A 53 2.60 0.66 1.01
N PRO A 54 3.30 1.79 1.22
CA PRO A 54 3.65 2.30 2.55
C PRO A 54 2.45 2.45 3.49
N MET A 55 1.30 2.95 3.01
CA MET A 55 0.10 3.09 3.83
C MET A 55 -0.43 1.72 4.26
N LEU A 56 -0.56 0.78 3.32
CA LEU A 56 -0.99 -0.59 3.58
C LEU A 56 -0.09 -1.28 4.61
N ALA A 57 1.23 -1.15 4.45
CA ALA A 57 2.21 -1.73 5.37
C ALA A 57 2.10 -1.13 6.78
N SER A 58 1.88 0.18 6.89
CA SER A 58 1.69 0.87 8.17
C SER A 58 0.43 0.38 8.89
N LEU A 59 -0.71 0.35 8.20
CA LEU A 59 -1.98 -0.13 8.76
C LEU A 59 -1.90 -1.60 9.20
N ARG A 60 -1.24 -2.44 8.39
CA ARG A 60 -1.01 -3.84 8.73
C ARG A 60 -0.15 -3.98 9.99
N ALA A 61 0.94 -3.23 10.08
CA ALA A 61 1.85 -3.27 11.23
C ALA A 61 1.16 -2.77 12.51
N ALA A 62 0.35 -1.72 12.43
CA ALA A 62 -0.44 -1.21 13.55
C ALA A 62 -1.42 -2.26 14.12
N ARG A 63 -1.85 -3.21 13.29
CA ARG A 63 -2.72 -4.35 13.68
C ARG A 63 -1.95 -5.61 14.08
N GLY A 64 -0.62 -5.56 14.11
CA GLY A 64 0.23 -6.71 14.46
C GLY A 64 0.17 -7.87 13.44
N LEU A 65 -0.36 -7.63 12.24
CA LEU A 65 -0.51 -8.65 11.22
C LEU A 65 0.80 -8.81 10.44
N ASN A 66 1.20 -10.04 10.16
CA ASN A 66 2.20 -10.30 9.13
C ASN A 66 1.56 -10.32 7.73
N ARG A 67 2.39 -10.27 6.67
CA ARG A 67 1.88 -10.22 5.28
C ARG A 67 1.03 -11.42 4.91
N LYS A 68 1.38 -12.61 5.40
CA LYS A 68 0.62 -13.84 5.14
C LYS A 68 -0.76 -13.76 5.78
N GLN A 69 -0.85 -13.31 7.03
CA GLN A 69 -2.14 -13.14 7.72
C GLN A 69 -3.04 -12.12 7.01
N LEU A 70 -2.49 -11.01 6.54
CA LEU A 70 -3.26 -10.05 5.74
C LEU A 70 -3.72 -10.66 4.41
N ALA A 71 -2.83 -11.40 3.73
CA ALA A 71 -3.14 -12.08 2.48
C ALA A 71 -4.26 -13.11 2.67
N ASP A 72 -4.14 -13.98 3.68
CA ASP A 72 -5.13 -14.99 4.04
C ASP A 72 -6.48 -14.33 4.36
N GLY A 73 -6.50 -13.27 5.19
CA GLY A 73 -7.71 -12.55 5.55
C GLY A 73 -8.36 -11.79 4.38
N ALA A 74 -7.56 -11.39 3.39
CA ALA A 74 -8.03 -10.75 2.16
C ALA A 74 -8.31 -11.75 1.04
N ASP A 75 -8.06 -13.06 1.23
CA ASP A 75 -8.11 -14.12 0.22
C ASP A 75 -7.17 -13.88 -1.00
N LEU A 76 -6.01 -13.30 -0.74
CA LEU A 76 -4.98 -13.00 -1.75
C LEU A 76 -3.75 -13.89 -1.59
N ASP A 77 -2.98 -14.04 -2.66
CA ASP A 77 -1.67 -14.69 -2.56
C ASP A 77 -0.68 -13.80 -1.77
N PRO A 78 0.14 -14.35 -0.84
CA PRO A 78 1.14 -13.58 -0.09
C PRO A 78 2.13 -12.78 -0.94
N SER A 79 2.45 -13.25 -2.15
CA SER A 79 3.29 -12.51 -3.11
C SER A 79 2.60 -11.25 -3.64
N THR A 80 1.27 -11.27 -3.73
CA THR A 80 0.47 -10.10 -4.14
C THR A 80 0.59 -8.99 -3.09
N VAL A 81 0.38 -9.31 -1.81
CA VAL A 81 0.54 -8.34 -0.71
C VAL A 81 1.96 -7.78 -0.67
N THR A 82 2.97 -8.64 -0.87
CA THR A 82 4.38 -8.21 -0.91
C THR A 82 4.65 -7.19 -2.01
N ARG A 83 4.18 -7.45 -3.24
CA ARG A 83 4.35 -6.50 -4.36
C ARG A 83 3.53 -5.22 -4.22
N LEU A 84 2.35 -5.31 -3.60
CA LEU A 84 1.52 -4.13 -3.31
C LEU A 84 2.22 -3.22 -2.31
N GLU A 85 2.80 -3.78 -1.23
CA GLU A 85 3.58 -3.02 -0.25
C GLU A 85 4.86 -2.40 -0.86
N SER A 86 5.50 -3.05 -1.83
CA SER A 86 6.66 -2.49 -2.53
C SER A 86 6.32 -1.46 -3.60
N GLY A 87 5.04 -1.31 -3.98
CA GLY A 87 4.58 -0.35 -4.98
C GLY A 87 4.84 -0.76 -6.42
N GLU A 88 5.09 -2.05 -6.67
CA GLU A 88 5.44 -2.57 -8.01
C GLU A 88 4.24 -2.71 -8.96
N ARG A 89 2.99 -2.61 -8.46
CA ARG A 89 1.78 -2.66 -9.29
C ARG A 89 0.69 -1.72 -8.78
N GLY A 90 -0.08 -1.17 -9.72
CA GLY A 90 -1.40 -0.62 -9.43
C GLY A 90 -2.36 -1.70 -8.91
N THR A 91 -3.39 -1.28 -8.19
CA THR A 91 -4.38 -2.16 -7.56
C THR A 91 -5.79 -1.81 -8.04
N THR A 92 -6.73 -2.72 -7.88
CA THR A 92 -8.14 -2.47 -8.21
C THR A 92 -8.91 -2.09 -6.94
N ARG A 93 -10.07 -1.44 -7.12
CA ARG A 93 -10.98 -1.12 -6.01
C ARG A 93 -11.33 -2.35 -5.20
N GLU A 94 -11.66 -3.45 -5.88
CA GLU A 94 -12.00 -4.71 -5.22
C GLU A 94 -10.89 -5.23 -4.31
N VAL A 95 -9.62 -5.17 -4.75
CA VAL A 95 -8.47 -5.58 -3.95
C VAL A 95 -8.29 -4.65 -2.74
N VAL A 96 -8.47 -3.33 -2.91
CA VAL A 96 -8.44 -2.38 -1.79
C VAL A 96 -9.54 -2.69 -0.78
N ASP A 97 -10.77 -2.93 -1.23
CA ASP A 97 -11.92 -3.24 -0.37
C ASP A 97 -11.73 -4.55 0.40
N ARG A 98 -11.08 -5.55 -0.21
CA ARG A 98 -10.72 -6.81 0.46
C ARG A 98 -9.66 -6.61 1.52
N LEU A 99 -8.60 -5.85 1.21
CA LEU A 99 -7.53 -5.53 2.16
C LEU A 99 -8.05 -4.69 3.33
N ALA A 100 -8.87 -3.68 3.06
CA ALA A 100 -9.49 -2.84 4.08
C ALA A 100 -10.37 -3.67 5.03
N ARG A 101 -11.18 -4.59 4.50
CA ARG A 101 -11.97 -5.54 5.31
C ARG A 101 -11.09 -6.47 6.15
N ALA A 102 -10.04 -7.04 5.56
CA ALA A 102 -9.11 -7.93 6.27
C ALA A 102 -8.34 -7.21 7.40
N LEU A 103 -8.05 -5.93 7.21
CA LEU A 103 -7.49 -5.07 8.26
C LEU A 103 -8.55 -4.75 9.32
N GLY A 104 -9.84 -4.76 9.01
CA GLY A 104 -10.82 -4.08 9.86
C GLY A 104 -10.55 -2.58 9.88
N ALA A 105 -10.32 -2.01 8.69
CA ALA A 105 -10.08 -0.58 8.51
C ALA A 105 -11.31 0.24 8.91
N THR A 106 -11.08 1.41 9.51
CA THR A 106 -12.12 2.45 9.65
C THR A 106 -12.49 2.98 8.27
N GLN A 107 -13.61 3.71 8.19
CA GLN A 107 -14.03 4.34 6.94
C GLN A 107 -12.98 5.34 6.41
N GLU A 108 -12.42 6.16 7.30
CA GLU A 108 -11.33 7.09 6.97
C GLU A 108 -10.09 6.36 6.45
N GLU A 109 -9.66 5.27 7.11
CA GLU A 109 -8.53 4.46 6.64
C GLU A 109 -8.80 3.83 5.27
N HIS A 110 -10.03 3.38 5.02
CA HIS A 110 -10.44 2.83 3.73
C HIS A 110 -10.45 3.88 2.62
N HIS A 111 -11.00 5.07 2.86
CA HIS A 111 -10.94 6.18 1.92
C HIS A 111 -9.50 6.64 1.66
N GLY A 112 -8.66 6.65 2.69
CA GLY A 112 -7.23 6.93 2.54
C GLY A 112 -6.52 5.89 1.67
N LEU A 113 -6.83 4.59 1.82
CA LEU A 113 -6.29 3.54 0.96
C LEU A 113 -6.74 3.69 -0.50
N LEU A 114 -8.01 4.03 -0.73
CA LEU A 114 -8.54 4.30 -2.07
C LEU A 114 -7.88 5.53 -2.71
N THR A 115 -7.60 6.56 -1.91
CA THR A 115 -6.89 7.77 -2.35
C THR A 115 -5.43 7.46 -2.68
N ALA A 116 -4.74 6.70 -1.82
CA ALA A 116 -3.36 6.27 -2.03
C ALA A 116 -3.20 5.33 -3.24
N ALA A 117 -4.28 4.65 -3.65
CA ALA A 117 -4.36 3.82 -4.85
C ALA A 117 -4.77 4.59 -6.12
N GLU A 118 -4.98 5.92 -6.04
CA GLU A 118 -5.48 6.77 -7.14
C GLU A 118 -6.88 6.35 -7.66
N ILE A 119 -7.67 5.70 -6.81
CA ILE A 119 -9.04 5.24 -7.13
C ILE A 119 -10.09 6.26 -6.69
N LEU A 120 -9.81 7.02 -5.63
CA LEU A 120 -10.68 8.05 -5.08
C LEU A 120 -9.92 9.38 -5.03
N PRO A 121 -10.46 10.50 -5.55
CA PRO A 121 -9.85 11.81 -5.38
C PRO A 121 -9.78 12.20 -3.90
N ALA A 122 -8.70 12.87 -3.48
CA ALA A 122 -8.49 13.25 -2.09
C ALA A 122 -9.60 14.17 -1.56
N GLU A 123 -10.10 15.07 -2.40
CA GLU A 123 -11.20 15.99 -2.06
C GLU A 123 -12.51 15.23 -1.82
N ALA A 124 -12.75 14.15 -2.57
CA ALA A 124 -13.92 13.31 -2.39
C ALA A 124 -13.80 12.48 -1.10
N ALA A 125 -12.61 11.99 -0.74
CA ALA A 125 -12.38 11.29 0.52
C ALA A 125 -12.72 12.17 1.73
N ILE A 126 -12.22 13.42 1.75
CA ILE A 126 -12.51 14.40 2.81
C ILE A 126 -14.02 14.61 2.96
N LEU A 127 -14.73 14.80 1.85
CA LEU A 127 -16.18 14.99 1.87
C LEU A 127 -16.92 13.74 2.35
N LEU A 128 -16.44 12.54 2.03
CA LEU A 128 -17.09 11.30 2.46
C LEU A 128 -16.84 10.98 3.94
N ASP A 129 -15.84 11.58 4.56
CA ASP A 129 -15.60 11.50 6.00
C ASP A 129 -16.50 12.47 6.80
N GLU A 130 -17.15 13.44 6.14
CA GLU A 130 -18.16 14.29 6.78
C GLU A 130 -19.43 13.47 7.11
N PRO A 131 -19.88 13.47 8.38
CA PRO A 131 -20.90 12.53 8.85
C PRO A 131 -22.26 12.71 8.16
N GLU A 132 -22.64 13.94 7.81
CA GLU A 132 -23.87 14.23 7.09
C GLU A 132 -23.84 13.72 5.65
N LEU A 133 -22.70 13.86 4.97
CA LEU A 133 -22.53 13.37 3.60
C LEU A 133 -22.43 11.85 3.55
N ALA A 134 -21.75 11.23 4.50
CA ALA A 134 -21.74 9.78 4.67
C ALA A 134 -23.17 9.24 4.88
N ARG A 135 -23.95 9.88 5.76
CA ARG A 135 -25.35 9.51 6.02
C ARG A 135 -26.22 9.68 4.78
N LEU A 136 -26.08 10.80 4.06
CA LEU A 136 -26.81 11.06 2.83
C LEU A 136 -26.48 10.04 1.74
N SER A 137 -25.20 9.69 1.58
CA SER A 137 -24.74 8.63 0.66
C SER A 137 -25.37 7.28 0.98
N ALA A 138 -25.41 6.89 2.26
CA ALA A 138 -26.05 5.66 2.71
C ALA A 138 -27.55 5.63 2.37
N ILE A 139 -28.28 6.72 2.64
CA ILE A 139 -29.70 6.84 2.28
C ILE A 139 -29.88 6.74 0.76
N LEU A 140 -29.06 7.47 -0.01
CA LEU A 140 -29.14 7.47 -1.46
C LEU A 140 -28.70 6.14 -2.07
N THR A 141 -27.96 5.27 -1.40
CA THR A 141 -27.55 3.97 -1.95
C THR A 141 -28.47 2.83 -1.51
N ASP A 142 -29.38 3.08 -0.57
CA ASP A 142 -30.38 2.11 -0.13
C ASP A 142 -31.31 1.70 -1.30
N PRO A 143 -31.36 0.40 -1.66
CA PRO A 143 -32.22 -0.08 -2.74
C PRO A 143 -33.72 -0.01 -2.41
N SER A 144 -34.09 0.13 -1.13
CA SER A 144 -35.49 0.31 -0.69
C SER A 144 -35.99 1.75 -0.87
N LEU A 145 -35.09 2.70 -1.13
CA LEU A 145 -35.46 4.10 -1.34
C LEU A 145 -36.27 4.25 -2.63
N SER A 146 -37.50 4.75 -2.49
CA SER A 146 -38.37 5.00 -3.65
C SER A 146 -37.73 5.95 -4.66
N VAL A 147 -38.02 5.74 -5.95
CA VAL A 147 -37.51 6.60 -7.04
C VAL A 147 -37.91 8.07 -6.82
N LEU A 148 -39.12 8.31 -6.30
CA LEU A 148 -39.60 9.66 -5.98
C LEU A 148 -38.77 10.30 -4.86
N HIS A 149 -38.56 9.61 -3.73
CA HIS A 149 -37.79 10.16 -2.61
C HIS A 149 -36.34 10.39 -2.97
N ARG A 150 -35.73 9.46 -3.71
CA ARG A 150 -34.39 9.63 -4.29
C ARG A 150 -34.31 10.91 -5.12
N ARG A 151 -35.27 11.14 -6.02
CA ARG A 151 -35.30 12.34 -6.85
C ARG A 151 -35.46 13.60 -6.02
N LEU A 152 -36.33 13.60 -5.01
CA LEU A 152 -36.53 14.74 -4.12
C LEU A 152 -35.25 15.11 -3.35
N LEU A 153 -34.54 14.11 -2.81
CA LEU A 153 -33.27 14.34 -2.13
C LEU A 153 -32.22 14.95 -3.06
N LEU A 154 -32.12 14.46 -4.30
CA LEU A 154 -31.24 15.05 -5.30
C LEU A 154 -31.64 16.49 -5.64
N THR A 155 -32.94 16.80 -5.73
CA THR A 155 -33.42 18.18 -5.91
C THR A 155 -33.01 19.10 -4.75
N TYR A 156 -32.98 18.62 -3.50
CA TYR A 156 -32.46 19.42 -2.39
C TYR A 156 -30.96 19.69 -2.50
N ILE A 157 -30.17 18.73 -2.97
CA ILE A 157 -28.75 18.92 -3.23
C ILE A 157 -28.55 19.96 -4.34
N GLU A 158 -29.31 19.86 -5.42
CA GLU A 158 -29.30 20.85 -6.51
C GLU A 158 -29.62 22.26 -6.00
N LEU A 159 -30.64 22.38 -5.15
CA LEU A 159 -31.02 23.66 -4.54
C LEU A 159 -29.91 24.21 -3.64
N ALA A 160 -29.24 23.36 -2.86
CA ALA A 160 -28.10 23.77 -2.03
C ALA A 160 -26.93 24.29 -2.89
N VAL A 161 -26.62 23.60 -4.00
CA VAL A 161 -25.60 24.06 -4.96
C VAL A 161 -26.00 25.38 -5.61
N ALA A 162 -27.26 25.53 -6.04
CA ALA A 162 -27.77 26.76 -6.61
C ALA A 162 -27.70 27.93 -5.60
N HIS A 163 -28.00 27.67 -4.34
CA HIS A 163 -27.88 28.65 -3.26
C HIS A 163 -26.42 29.07 -3.04
N ALA A 164 -25.49 28.12 -2.98
CA ALA A 164 -24.06 28.42 -2.86
C ALA A 164 -23.56 29.27 -4.05
N ASN A 165 -24.00 28.96 -5.26
CA ASN A 165 -23.68 29.73 -6.45
C ASN A 165 -24.26 31.16 -6.39
N ALA A 166 -25.49 31.34 -5.90
CA ALA A 166 -26.11 32.65 -5.73
C ALA A 166 -25.38 33.52 -4.69
N LEU A 167 -24.74 32.89 -3.69
CA LEU A 167 -23.87 33.56 -2.72
C LEU A 167 -22.45 33.84 -3.26
N GLY A 168 -22.14 33.41 -4.48
CA GLY A 168 -20.84 33.65 -5.12
C GLY A 168 -19.78 32.58 -4.87
N TYR A 169 -20.13 31.43 -4.27
CA TYR A 169 -19.20 30.31 -4.03
C TYR A 169 -18.94 29.44 -5.27
N ALA A 170 -19.36 29.86 -6.46
CA ALA A 170 -19.22 29.08 -7.69
C ALA A 170 -17.76 28.69 -7.96
N SER A 171 -17.53 27.39 -8.19
CA SER A 171 -16.23 26.73 -8.24
C SER A 171 -15.19 27.48 -9.06
N ALA A 172 -14.01 27.71 -8.46
CA ALA A 172 -12.78 27.84 -9.23
C ALA A 172 -12.70 26.62 -10.15
N ARG A 173 -12.91 26.87 -11.45
CA ARG A 173 -13.04 25.84 -12.50
C ARG A 173 -11.96 24.78 -12.35
N HIS A 174 -12.40 23.52 -12.22
CA HIS A 174 -11.58 22.33 -12.46
C HIS A 174 -10.98 22.48 -13.87
N ARG A 175 -9.67 22.77 -13.95
CA ARG A 175 -8.95 22.87 -15.22
C ARG A 175 -8.52 21.44 -15.58
N PRO A 176 -8.85 20.95 -16.79
CA PRO A 176 -8.42 19.62 -17.23
C PRO A 176 -6.90 19.52 -17.33
#